data_AF-A0A2E3A1G6-F1
#
_entry.id   AF-A0A2E3A1G6-F1
#
_cell.length_a   1.000
_cell.length_b   1.000
_cell.length_c   1.000
_cell.angle_alpha   90.00
_cell.angle_beta   90.00
_cell.angle_gamma   90.00
#
_symmetry.space_group_name_H-M   'P 1'
#
loop_
_entity.id
_entity.type
_entity.pdbx_description
1 polymer ?
#
loop_
_entity_poly.entity_id
_entity_poly.type
_entity_poly.pdbx_seq_one_letter_code
_entity_poly.pdbx_strand_id
1 'polypeptide(L)'
;MDLKTGTFRQEIEAAMKSYDRHIVCLFKTPDECLDAIERLLLKAIKAYENRAEGMRHGIALDKEITIMLSQSDEERPFCAIYFNLHSPYNREDGGRNIVDSKSGAETIPPN
;
A
#
# COMPACT_ATOMS: atom_id res chain seq x y z
N MET A 1 20.28 7.24 10.86
CA MET A 1 20.52 5.80 10.59
C MET A 1 20.27 5.55 9.12
N ASP A 2 21.12 4.78 8.45
CA ASP A 2 21.04 4.50 7.01
C ASP A 2 20.27 3.18 6.80
N LEU A 3 18.94 3.25 6.66
CA LEU A 3 18.06 2.07 6.50
C LEU A 3 18.11 1.56 5.07
N LYS A 4 18.44 0.27 4.87
CA LYS A 4 18.53 -0.37 3.54
C LYS A 4 17.52 -1.51 3.42
N THR A 5 17.21 -1.93 2.20
CA THR A 5 16.29 -3.05 1.91
C THR A 5 16.73 -4.34 2.62
N GLY A 6 18.04 -4.59 2.70
CA GLY A 6 18.60 -5.73 3.42
C GLY A 6 18.27 -5.77 4.92
N THR A 7 17.91 -4.63 5.53
CA THR A 7 17.52 -4.56 6.95
C THR A 7 16.21 -5.28 7.24
N PHE A 8 15.30 -5.40 6.24
CA PHE A 8 13.96 -5.98 6.40
C PHE A 8 13.79 -7.34 5.71
N ARG A 9 14.89 -8.07 5.54
CA ARG A 9 14.90 -9.34 4.79
C ARG A 9 13.96 -10.39 5.40
N GLN A 10 13.84 -10.45 6.72
CA GLN A 10 12.98 -11.43 7.40
C GLN A 10 11.50 -11.17 7.13
N GLU A 11 11.11 -9.91 7.11
CA GLU A 11 9.75 -9.47 6.81
C GLU A 11 9.42 -9.74 5.33
N ILE A 12 10.39 -9.54 4.43
CA ILE A 12 10.25 -9.89 3.01
C ILE A 12 10.07 -11.41 2.84
N GLU A 13 10.91 -12.23 3.48
CA GLU A 13 10.80 -13.69 3.40
C GLU A 13 9.45 -14.20 3.97
N ALA A 14 8.98 -13.62 5.08
CA ALA A 14 7.69 -13.94 5.66
C ALA A 14 6.52 -13.55 4.74
N ALA A 15 6.59 -12.36 4.11
CA ALA A 15 5.60 -11.89 3.16
C ALA A 15 5.53 -12.80 1.92
N MET A 16 6.67 -13.19 1.34
CA MET A 16 6.74 -14.11 0.20
C MET A 16 6.16 -15.49 0.53
N LYS A 17 6.43 -16.01 1.74
CA LYS A 17 5.86 -17.27 2.21
C LYS A 17 4.35 -17.21 2.41
N SER A 18 3.82 -16.04 2.77
CA SER A 18 2.38 -15.82 2.88
C SER A 18 1.72 -15.64 1.51
N TYR A 19 2.39 -14.96 0.57
CA TYR A 19 1.97 -14.82 -0.83
C TYR A 19 1.74 -16.20 -1.46
N ASP A 20 2.75 -17.07 -1.39
CA ASP A 20 2.71 -18.43 -1.96
C ASP A 20 1.58 -19.31 -1.39
N ARG A 21 1.25 -19.15 -0.10
CA ARG A 21 0.27 -20.01 0.59
C ARG A 21 -1.17 -19.54 0.52
N HIS A 22 -1.41 -18.23 0.53
CA HIS A 22 -2.74 -17.69 0.87
C HIS A 22 -3.26 -16.68 -0.15
N ILE A 23 -2.42 -16.17 -1.05
CA ILE A 23 -2.82 -15.08 -1.94
C ILE A 23 -3.18 -15.65 -3.31
N VAL A 24 -4.47 -15.88 -3.52
CA VAL A 24 -5.06 -16.22 -4.82
C VAL A 24 -5.63 -14.91 -5.42
N CYS A 25 -5.32 -14.64 -6.69
CA CYS A 25 -5.76 -13.47 -7.49
C CYS A 25 -5.02 -12.14 -7.27
N LEU A 26 -3.68 -12.16 -7.24
CA LEU A 26 -2.89 -10.99 -7.63
C LEU A 26 -2.59 -11.06 -9.13
N PHE A 27 -2.80 -9.97 -9.87
CA PHE A 27 -2.40 -9.84 -11.28
C PHE A 27 -0.90 -9.56 -11.38
N LYS A 28 -0.09 -10.29 -10.60
CA LYS A 28 1.36 -10.21 -10.55
C LYS A 28 1.93 -11.61 -10.38
N THR A 29 2.95 -11.91 -11.16
CA THR A 29 3.85 -13.04 -10.92
C THR A 29 4.67 -12.84 -9.64
N PRO A 30 5.31 -13.88 -9.09
CA PRO A 30 6.15 -13.74 -7.90
C PRO A 30 7.26 -12.68 -8.05
N ASP A 31 7.90 -12.61 -9.21
CA ASP A 31 8.97 -11.65 -9.49
C ASP A 31 8.42 -10.20 -9.54
N GLU A 32 7.29 -9.98 -10.21
CA GLU A 32 6.63 -8.66 -10.25
C GLU A 32 6.13 -8.22 -8.86
N CYS A 33 5.73 -9.18 -8.02
CA CYS A 33 5.34 -8.91 -6.64
C CYS A 33 6.55 -8.46 -5.81
N LEU A 34 7.69 -9.14 -5.96
CA LEU A 34 8.94 -8.75 -5.29
C LEU A 34 9.37 -7.34 -5.69
N ASP A 35 9.41 -7.06 -6.99
CA ASP A 35 9.75 -5.73 -7.53
C ASP A 35 8.79 -4.64 -7.01
N ALA A 36 7.50 -4.96 -6.92
CA ALA A 36 6.50 -4.06 -6.37
C ALA A 36 6.74 -3.77 -4.88
N ILE A 37 7.05 -4.80 -4.07
CA ILE A 37 7.37 -4.65 -2.65
C ILE A 37 8.60 -3.77 -2.46
N GLU A 38 9.69 -4.02 -3.19
CA GLU A 38 10.93 -3.23 -3.08
C GLU A 38 10.68 -1.76 -3.42
N ARG A 39 9.96 -1.50 -4.52
CA ARG A 39 9.61 -0.15 -4.95
C ARG A 39 8.71 0.57 -3.94
N LEU A 40 7.71 -0.13 -3.38
CA LEU A 40 6.79 0.44 -2.40
C LEU A 40 7.49 0.68 -1.06
N LEU A 41 8.39 -0.20 -0.64
CA LEU A 41 9.15 -0.04 0.59
C LEU A 41 10.04 1.21 0.51
N LEU A 42 10.72 1.44 -0.61
CA LEU A 42 11.51 2.66 -0.82
C LEU A 42 10.65 3.93 -0.76
N LYS A 43 9.42 3.89 -1.28
CA LYS A 43 8.47 5.00 -1.15
C LYS A 43 7.99 5.19 0.30
N ALA A 44 7.70 4.11 1.02
CA ALA A 44 7.28 4.15 2.41
C ALA A 44 8.38 4.72 3.32
N ILE A 45 9.65 4.35 3.08
CA ILE A 45 10.82 4.92 3.79
C ILE A 45 10.88 6.42 3.55
N LYS A 46 10.85 6.86 2.29
CA LYS A 46 10.86 8.30 1.98
C LYS A 46 9.69 9.05 2.62
N ALA A 47 8.49 8.46 2.61
CA ALA A 47 7.32 9.04 3.25
C ALA A 47 7.47 9.11 4.77
N TYR A 48 8.10 8.11 5.39
CA TYR A 48 8.39 8.07 6.81
C TYR A 48 9.44 9.13 7.19
N GLU A 49 10.55 9.23 6.46
CA GLU A 49 11.62 10.20 6.75
C GLU A 49 11.17 11.65 6.57
N ASN A 50 10.34 11.92 5.57
CA ASN A 50 9.84 13.26 5.26
C ASN A 50 8.45 13.56 5.84
N ARG A 51 8.01 12.78 6.84
CA ARG A 51 6.67 12.93 7.43
C ARG A 51 6.53 14.27 8.15
N ALA A 52 5.35 14.86 8.08
CA ALA A 52 5.02 16.08 8.80
C ALA A 52 5.03 15.85 10.33
N GLU A 53 5.25 16.91 11.08
CA GLU A 53 5.19 16.87 12.55
C GLU A 53 3.83 16.34 13.02
N GLY A 54 3.85 15.39 13.98
CA GLY A 54 2.66 14.68 14.46
C GLY A 54 2.27 13.42 13.67
N MET A 55 2.84 13.19 12.48
CA MET A 55 2.62 11.94 11.74
C MET A 55 3.52 10.82 12.27
N ARG A 56 2.92 9.67 12.58
CA ARG A 56 3.62 8.50 13.15
C ARG A 56 3.94 7.42 12.12
N HIS A 57 3.41 7.56 10.90
CA HIS A 57 3.49 6.53 9.86
C HIS A 57 3.92 7.08 8.51
N GLY A 58 4.74 6.31 7.79
CA GLY A 58 5.02 6.49 6.37
C GLY A 58 4.36 5.35 5.60
N ILE A 59 3.47 5.69 4.67
CA ILE A 59 2.65 4.70 3.98
C ILE A 59 2.88 4.83 2.47
N ALA A 60 3.08 3.69 1.81
CA ALA A 60 3.04 3.60 0.37
C ALA A 60 2.19 2.40 -0.03
N LEU A 61 1.35 2.57 -1.04
CA LEU A 61 0.49 1.50 -1.54
C LEU A 61 0.41 1.53 -3.06
N ASP A 62 0.08 0.38 -3.62
CA ASP A 62 -0.58 0.27 -4.90
C ASP A 62 -1.95 -0.41 -4.72
N LYS A 63 -2.54 -0.85 -5.84
CA LYS A 63 -3.83 -1.52 -5.87
C LYS A 63 -3.87 -2.82 -5.05
N GLU A 64 -2.75 -3.49 -4.93
CA GLU A 64 -2.63 -4.87 -4.45
C GLU A 64 -1.81 -5.00 -3.18
N ILE A 65 -0.90 -4.07 -2.91
CA ILE A 65 0.04 -4.13 -1.80
C ILE A 65 0.05 -2.79 -1.08
N THR A 66 -0.08 -2.82 0.24
CA THR A 66 0.04 -1.66 1.13
C THR A 66 1.19 -1.89 2.09
N ILE A 67 2.18 -0.99 2.12
CA ILE A 67 3.30 -1.02 3.06
C ILE A 67 3.19 0.18 4.00
N MET A 68 3.25 -0.10 5.30
CA MET A 68 3.20 0.92 6.36
C MET A 68 4.42 0.79 7.27
N LEU A 69 5.19 1.86 7.37
CA LEU A 69 6.23 2.05 8.37
C LEU A 69 5.66 2.86 9.53
N SER A 70 5.78 2.35 10.75
CA SER A 70 5.26 2.99 11.95
C SER A 70 6.37 3.28 12.94
N GLN A 71 6.31 4.43 13.59
CA GLN A 71 7.19 4.75 14.70
C GLN A 71 7.04 3.69 15.80
N SER A 72 8.17 3.23 16.32
CA SER A 72 8.27 2.36 17.48
C SER A 72 8.96 3.14 18.61
N ASP A 73 8.96 2.56 19.81
CA ASP A 73 9.72 3.09 20.94
C ASP A 73 11.23 2.73 20.83
N GLU A 74 11.61 1.98 19.80
CA GLU A 74 12.98 1.58 19.47
C GLU A 74 13.53 2.39 18.30
N GLU A 75 14.83 2.26 18.03
CA GLU A 75 15.49 2.96 16.92
C GLU A 75 15.01 2.48 15.53
N ARG A 76 14.41 1.28 15.46
CA ARG A 76 13.92 0.65 14.23
C ARG A 76 12.38 0.73 14.11
N PRO A 77 11.83 1.36 13.05
CA PRO A 77 10.39 1.43 12.86
C PRO A 77 9.78 0.06 12.54
N PHE A 78 8.53 -0.16 12.95
CA PHE A 78 7.76 -1.34 12.55
C PHE A 78 7.43 -1.27 11.06
N CYS A 79 7.60 -2.38 10.34
CA CYS A 79 7.23 -2.51 8.94
C CYS A 79 6.12 -3.54 8.78
N ALA A 80 4.97 -3.11 8.31
CA ALA A 80 3.84 -3.98 8.00
C ALA A 80 3.59 -4.00 6.49
N ILE A 81 3.52 -5.20 5.91
CA ILE A 81 3.21 -5.43 4.49
C ILE A 81 1.86 -6.14 4.43
N TYR A 82 0.89 -5.48 3.82
CA TYR A 82 -0.46 -5.99 3.64
C TYR A 82 -0.69 -6.28 2.16
N PHE A 83 -1.29 -7.44 1.88
CA PHE A 83 -1.86 -7.74 0.58
C PHE A 83 -3.34 -7.33 0.60
N ASN A 84 -3.72 -6.41 -0.27
CA ASN A 84 -5.09 -5.97 -0.40
C ASN A 84 -5.93 -7.13 -0.96
N LEU A 85 -7.00 -7.49 -0.25
CA LEU A 85 -7.89 -8.57 -0.68
C LEU A 85 -8.59 -8.18 -1.99
N HIS A 86 -8.33 -8.97 -3.04
CA HIS A 86 -8.99 -8.83 -4.32
C HIS A 86 -10.16 -9.81 -4.40
N SER A 87 -11.38 -9.31 -4.60
CA SER A 87 -12.54 -10.17 -4.88
C SER A 87 -12.78 -10.20 -6.38
N PRO A 88 -12.82 -11.38 -7.03
CA PRO A 88 -13.13 -11.49 -8.45
C PRO A 88 -14.59 -11.12 -8.78
N TYR A 89 -15.42 -10.89 -7.76
CA TYR A 89 -16.82 -10.51 -7.91
C TYR A 89 -17.06 -8.99 -7.84
N ASN A 90 -16.03 -8.20 -7.52
CA ASN A 90 -16.13 -6.74 -7.52
C ASN A 90 -15.64 -6.22 -8.88
N ARG A 91 -16.52 -5.57 -9.64
CA ARG A 91 -16.33 -5.22 -11.06
C ARG A 91 -15.34 -4.06 -11.31
N GLU A 92 -14.71 -3.55 -10.27
CA GLU A 92 -13.84 -2.37 -10.30
C GLU A 92 -12.65 -2.65 -9.40
N ASP A 93 -11.69 -3.39 -9.93
CA ASP A 93 -10.53 -3.83 -9.20
C ASP A 93 -9.77 -2.65 -8.53
N GLY A 94 -10.00 -2.46 -7.22
CA GLY A 94 -9.06 -1.89 -6.24
C GLY A 94 -8.56 -0.45 -6.45
N GLY A 95 -9.26 0.40 -7.20
CA GLY A 95 -8.96 1.83 -7.32
C GLY A 95 -10.03 2.69 -6.64
N ARG A 96 -9.65 3.75 -5.94
CA ARG A 96 -10.59 4.68 -5.27
C ARG A 96 -11.65 5.17 -6.26
N ASN A 97 -12.92 4.84 -6.01
CA ASN A 97 -14.04 5.66 -6.46
C ASN A 97 -13.98 6.98 -5.68
N ILE A 98 -13.22 7.95 -6.20
CA ILE A 98 -13.49 9.35 -5.92
C ILE A 98 -14.84 9.61 -6.55
N VAL A 99 -15.86 9.75 -5.73
CA VAL A 99 -17.25 10.00 -6.13
C VAL A 99 -17.25 11.14 -7.14
N ASP A 100 -17.87 10.93 -8.30
CA ASP A 100 -18.08 12.00 -9.28
C ASP A 100 -18.77 13.19 -8.62
N SER A 101 -18.07 14.31 -8.49
CA SER A 101 -18.61 15.58 -7.99
C SER A 101 -19.54 16.24 -9.01
N LYS A 102 -20.55 15.53 -9.50
CA LYS A 102 -21.68 16.12 -10.24
C LYS A 102 -23.00 15.44 -9.88
N SER A 103 -23.38 15.53 -8.61
CA SER A 103 -24.78 15.49 -8.22
C SER A 103 -25.36 16.91 -8.21
N GLY A 104 -26.21 17.21 -9.20
CA GLY A 104 -27.38 18.08 -9.04
C GLY A 104 -27.20 19.59 -9.23
N ALA A 105 -27.60 20.08 -10.40
CA ALA A 105 -28.44 21.28 -10.52
C ALA A 105 -29.23 21.18 -11.83
N GLU A 106 -30.33 20.44 -11.80
CA GLU A 106 -31.39 20.64 -12.79
C GLU A 106 -31.93 22.06 -12.64
N THR A 107 -31.62 22.92 -13.60
CA THR A 107 -32.26 24.22 -13.73
C THR A 107 -33.64 24.03 -14.34
N ILE A 108 -34.67 24.18 -13.51
CA ILE A 108 -36.06 24.32 -13.96
C ILE A 108 -36.15 25.65 -14.74
N PRO A 109 -36.62 25.68 -16.00
CA PRO A 109 -36.75 26.93 -16.75
C PRO A 109 -37.91 27.77 -16.20
N PRO A 110 -37.80 29.11 -16.16
CA PRO A 110 -38.93 29.96 -15.87
C PRO A 110 -39.86 30.05 -17.09
N ASN A 111 -41.14 30.12 -16.77
CA ASN A 111 -42.33 30.26 -17.61
C ASN A 111 -42.18 31.14 -18.87
#